data_AF-A0A946DSB1-F1
#
_entry.id   AF-A0A946DSB1-F1
#
_cell.length_a   1.000
_cell.length_b   1.000
_cell.length_c   1.000
_cell.angle_alpha   90.00
_cell.angle_beta   90.00
_cell.angle_gamma   90.00
#
_symmetry.space_group_name_H-M   'P 1'
#
loop_
_entity.id
_entity.type
_entity.pdbx_description
1 polymer ?
#
loop_
_entity_poly.entity_id
_entity_poly.type
_entity_poly.pdbx_seq_one_letter_code
_entity_poly.pdbx_strand_id
1 'polypeptide(L)' 'MRPRLRLFIGDEQGGSNIEPQVTVRLGDITQALTDASQEDRTWLNDFINDEVRVSTDLYEVISSFSHLRPSA' A
#
# COMPACT_ATOMS: atom_id res chain seq x y z
N MET A 1 42.10 -30.94 16.35
CA MET A 1 41.00 -30.53 15.43
C MET A 1 40.72 -29.06 15.67
N ARG A 2 40.91 -28.18 14.68
CA ARG A 2 40.71 -26.73 14.84
C ARG A 2 39.34 -26.34 14.27
N PRO A 3 38.36 -25.94 15.09
CA PRO A 3 37.05 -25.55 14.60
C PRO A 3 37.20 -24.21 13.85
N ARG A 4 36.79 -24.19 12.57
CA ARG A 4 36.84 -22.99 11.74
C ARG A 4 35.43 -22.42 11.64
N LEU A 5 35.19 -21.34 12.38
CA LEU A 5 33.95 -20.57 12.22
C LEU A 5 33.84 -20.08 10.78
N ARG A 6 32.71 -20.36 10.15
CA ARG A 6 32.34 -19.80 8.84
C ARG A 6 31.65 -18.47 9.13
N LEU A 7 32.30 -17.37 8.75
CA LEU A 7 31.67 -16.06 8.73
C LEU A 7 30.64 -16.06 7.60
N PHE A 8 29.35 -16.04 7.96
CA PHE A 8 28.30 -15.64 7.03
C PHE A 8 28.37 -14.12 6.93
N ILE A 9 29.04 -13.64 5.89
CA ILE A 9 28.83 -12.26 5.42
C ILE A 9 27.42 -12.31 4.84
N GLY A 10 26.44 -11.82 5.61
CA GLY A 10 25.12 -11.53 5.08
C GLY A 10 25.35 -10.65 3.87
N ASP A 11 24.87 -11.12 2.72
CA ASP A 11 24.88 -10.41 1.46
C ASP A 11 24.43 -8.96 1.73
N GLU A 12 25.37 -8.01 1.77
CA GLU A 12 25.10 -6.57 1.91
C GLU A 12 24.50 -6.02 0.61
N GLN A 13 23.69 -6.82 -0.05
CA GLN A 13 22.84 -6.32 -1.09
C GLN A 13 21.74 -5.58 -0.38
N GLY A 14 21.77 -4.25 -0.57
CA GLY A 14 20.63 -3.37 -0.40
C GLY A 14 19.49 -3.87 -1.28
N GLY A 15 18.92 -5.01 -0.92
CA GLY A 15 17.63 -5.46 -1.35
C GLY A 15 16.69 -4.43 -0.78
N SER A 16 16.32 -3.47 -1.63
CA SER A 16 15.05 -2.77 -1.49
C SER A 16 14.06 -3.85 -1.07
N ASN A 17 13.55 -3.77 0.15
CA ASN A 17 12.56 -4.71 0.65
C ASN A 17 11.32 -4.49 -0.23
N ILE A 18 11.26 -5.19 -1.38
CA ILE A 18 10.16 -5.04 -2.32
C ILE A 18 9.01 -5.78 -1.67
N GLU A 19 8.20 -5.05 -0.91
CA GLU A 19 6.98 -5.62 -0.37
C GLU A 19 6.15 -6.19 -1.53
N PRO A 20 5.64 -7.42 -1.40
CA PRO A 20 4.92 -8.07 -2.47
C PRO A 20 3.67 -7.25 -2.82
N GLN A 21 3.70 -6.54 -3.94
CA GLN A 21 2.56 -5.78 -4.42
C GLN A 21 1.57 -6.71 -5.12
N VAL A 22 0.33 -6.75 -4.63
CA VAL A 22 -0.77 -7.50 -5.25
C VAL A 22 -1.62 -6.58 -6.10
N THR A 23 -2.00 -7.02 -7.29
CA THR A 23 -2.96 -6.30 -8.14
C THR A 23 -4.37 -6.75 -7.80
N VAL A 24 -5.22 -5.81 -7.41
CA VAL A 24 -6.64 -6.03 -7.09
C VAL A 24 -7.52 -5.19 -8.02
N ARG A 25 -8.77 -5.62 -8.25
CA ARG A 25 -9.71 -4.81 -9.05
C ARG A 25 -10.16 -3.61 -8.22
N LEU A 26 -10.33 -2.47 -8.89
CA LEU A 26 -10.84 -1.25 -8.25
C LEU A 26 -12.20 -1.48 -7.58
N GLY A 27 -13.09 -2.25 -8.19
CA GLY A 27 -14.40 -2.60 -7.61
C GLY A 27 -14.27 -3.29 -6.25
N ASP A 28 -13.40 -4.31 -6.17
CA ASP A 28 -13.20 -5.11 -4.95
C ASP A 28 -12.65 -4.24 -3.80
N ILE A 29 -11.67 -3.38 -4.09
CA ILE A 29 -11.11 -2.48 -3.08
C ILE A 29 -12.11 -1.39 -2.66
N THR A 30 -12.88 -0.82 -3.60
CA THR A 30 -13.90 0.19 -3.24
C THR A 30 -14.99 -0.39 -2.35
N GLN A 31 -15.40 -1.64 -2.59
CA GLN A 31 -16.36 -2.33 -1.73
C GLN A 31 -15.79 -2.56 -0.34
N ALA A 32 -14.56 -3.07 -0.22
CA ALA A 32 -13.90 -3.31 1.06
C ALA A 32 -13.71 -2.01 1.87
N LEU A 33 -13.30 -0.92 1.23
CA LEU A 33 -13.14 0.38 1.88
C LEU A 33 -14.49 0.97 2.33
N THR A 34 -15.54 0.80 1.53
CA THR A 34 -16.89 1.27 1.88
C THR A 34 -17.41 0.53 3.11
N ASP A 35 -17.29 -0.80 3.13
CA ASP A 35 -17.68 -1.65 4.26
C ASP A 35 -16.91 -1.25 5.53
N ALA A 36 -15.58 -1.12 5.42
CA ALA A 36 -14.73 -0.73 6.54
C ALA A 36 -15.05 0.67 7.09
N SER A 37 -15.41 1.61 6.22
CA SER A 37 -15.85 2.95 6.62
C SER A 37 -17.23 2.96 7.27
N GLN A 38 -18.15 2.06 6.90
CA GLN A 38 -19.48 1.97 7.50
C GLN A 38 -19.44 1.27 8.86
N GLU A 39 -18.55 0.31 9.03
CA GLU A 39 -18.41 -0.48 10.26
C GLU A 39 -17.33 0.04 11.22
N ASP A 40 -16.80 1.25 11.00
CA ASP A 40 -15.72 1.87 11.78
C ASP A 40 -14.54 0.91 12.04
N ARG A 41 -14.16 0.14 11.01
CA ARG A 41 -13.10 -0.87 11.13
C ARG A 41 -11.75 -0.17 11.37
N THR A 42 -11.12 -0.48 12.49
CA THR A 42 -9.84 0.12 12.93
C THR A 42 -8.68 -0.09 11.96
N TRP A 43 -8.72 -1.15 11.14
CA TRP A 43 -7.66 -1.39 10.16
C TRP A 43 -7.58 -0.28 9.11
N LEU A 44 -8.68 0.38 8.75
CA LEU A 44 -8.67 1.45 7.75
C LEU A 44 -7.83 2.65 8.21
N ASN A 45 -7.83 2.92 9.52
CA ASN A 45 -7.05 4.00 10.11
C ASN A 45 -5.54 3.71 10.07
N ASP A 46 -5.16 2.43 10.09
CA ASP A 46 -3.76 2.01 9.96
C ASP A 46 -3.16 2.42 8.60
N PHE A 47 -3.97 2.40 7.54
CA PHE A 47 -3.55 2.70 6.16
C PHE A 47 -3.81 4.15 5.73
N ILE A 48 -4.29 5.03 6.60
CA ILE A 48 -4.72 6.39 6.18
C ILE A 48 -3.57 7.26 5.65
N ASN A 49 -2.34 6.97 6.07
CA ASN A 49 -1.14 7.71 5.67
C ASN A 49 -0.33 6.97 4.58
N ASP A 50 -0.78 5.80 4.14
CA ASP A 50 -0.05 5.00 3.16
C ASP A 50 -0.24 5.52 1.73
N GLU A 51 0.85 5.51 0.96
CA GLU A 51 0.82 5.86 -0.45
C GLU A 51 0.39 4.66 -1.30
N VAL A 52 -0.69 4.83 -2.07
CA VAL A 52 -1.18 3.81 -3.00
C VAL A 52 -0.82 4.21 -4.43
N ARG A 53 -0.18 3.30 -5.16
CA ARG A 53 0.16 3.50 -6.57
C ARG A 53 -1.07 3.20 -7.45
N VAL A 54 -1.61 4.24 -8.07
CA VAL A 54 -2.71 4.16 -9.03
C VAL A 54 -2.23 4.46 -10.45
N SER A 55 -3.02 4.10 -11.47
CA SER A 55 -2.76 4.53 -12.84
C SER A 55 -2.99 6.05 -12.98
N THR A 56 -2.28 6.67 -13.91
CA THR A 56 -2.41 8.12 -14.19
C THR A 56 -3.86 8.49 -14.54
N ASP A 57 -4.51 7.70 -15.38
CA ASP A 57 -5.91 7.90 -15.79
C ASP A 57 -6.86 7.92 -14.59
N LEU A 58 -6.72 6.97 -13.66
CA LEU A 58 -7.55 6.91 -12.45
C LEU A 58 -7.27 8.09 -11.51
N TYR A 59 -6.00 8.48 -11.37
CA TYR A 59 -5.61 9.65 -10.58
C TYR A 59 -6.26 10.93 -11.12
N GLU A 60 -6.23 11.14 -12.43
CA GLU A 60 -6.85 12.32 -13.07
C GLU A 60 -8.36 12.39 -12.81
N VAL A 61 -9.05 11.26 -12.91
CA VAL A 61 -10.49 11.17 -12.63
C VAL A 61 -10.80 11.46 -11.15
N ILE A 62 -10.07 10.84 -10.22
CA ILE A 62 -10.27 11.05 -8.77
C ILE A 62 -9.94 12.49 -8.38
N SER A 63 -8.83 13.03 -8.88
CA SER A 63 -8.42 14.40 -8.63
C SER A 63 -9.46 15.38 -9.13
N SER A 64 -9.98 15.20 -10.35
CA SER A 64 -11.04 16.04 -10.90
C SER A 64 -12.31 15.97 -10.03
N PHE A 65 -12.71 14.77 -9.60
CA PHE A 65 -13.87 14.59 -8.74
C PHE A 65 -13.70 15.21 -7.34
N SER A 66 -12.50 15.12 -6.76
CA SER A 66 -12.18 15.69 -5.45
C SER A 66 -12.17 17.22 -5.48
N HIS A 67 -11.57 17.83 -6.51
CA HIS A 67 -11.58 19.29 -6.69
C HIS A 67 -12.99 19.84 -6.96
N LEU A 68 -13.92 19.02 -7.47
CA LEU A 68 -15.32 19.38 -7.64
C LEU A 68 -16.16 19.27 -6.35
N ARG A 69 -15.60 18.78 -5.25
CA ARG A 69 -16.18 18.99 -3.91
C ARG A 69 -15.54 20.25 -3.32
N PRO A 70 -16.06 21.46 -3.59
CA PRO A 70 -15.75 22.58 -2.73
C PRO A 70 -16.24 22.19 -1.33
N SER A 71 -15.33 22.27 -0.37
CA SER A 71 -15.60 22.30 1.06
C SER A 71 -17.00 22.88 1.35
N ALA A 72 -17.92 22.01 1.76
CA ALA A 72 -19.22 22.36 2.33
C ALA A 72 -19.08 22.43 3.86
#